data_AF-A0A8D0E6U8-F1
#
_entry.id   AF-A0A8D0E6U8-F1
#
_cell.length_a   1.000
_cell.length_b   1.000
_cell.length_c   1.000
_cell.angle_alpha   90.00
_cell.angle_beta   90.00
_cell.angle_gamma   90.00
#
_symmetry.space_group_name_H-M   'P 1'
#
loop_
_entity.id
_entity.type
_entity.pdbx_description
1 polymer ?
#
loop_
_entity_poly.entity_id
_entity_poly.type
_entity_poly.pdbx_seq_one_letter_code
_entity_poly.pdbx_strand_id
1 'polypeptide(L)'
;MEQPCPPPRKTSRQYLKRIIAEYEALDMEMPCIRKFPRPPAARPLCLCLESPSEKEINHAEILAAVEAVIPNAFEGGFLRSIQFENINVICGTAGRKNRWLITVSDFRTRNQLLCSGLTLGQNRFTLRRWDDLVMEDYRMHLRRALARQRLLDTLSDTWDANHLDGI
;
A
#
# COMPACT_ATOMS: atom_id res chain seq x y z
N MET A 1 -33.63 -29.69 40.34
CA MET A 1 -32.43 -29.60 39.49
C MET A 1 -32.81 -28.83 38.25
N GLU A 2 -32.58 -27.51 38.25
CA GLU A 2 -32.78 -26.68 37.05
C GLU A 2 -31.57 -26.85 36.14
N GLN A 3 -31.81 -27.29 34.90
CA GLN A 3 -30.77 -27.27 33.86
C GLN A 3 -30.54 -25.82 33.41
N PRO A 4 -29.28 -25.36 33.29
CA PRO A 4 -29.03 -24.03 32.75
C PRO A 4 -29.33 -24.01 31.25
N CYS A 5 -30.19 -23.09 30.84
CA CYS A 5 -30.42 -22.78 29.42
C CYS A 5 -29.09 -22.53 28.70
N PRO A 6 -28.89 -23.08 27.49
CA PRO A 6 -27.71 -22.77 26.70
C PRO A 6 -27.68 -21.28 26.37
N PRO A 7 -26.50 -20.63 26.36
CA PRO A 7 -26.40 -19.22 26.02
C PRO A 7 -26.96 -18.98 24.61
N PRO A 8 -27.66 -17.85 24.38
CA PRO A 8 -28.27 -17.58 23.09
C PRO A 8 -27.19 -17.56 22.01
N ARG A 9 -27.29 -18.50 21.05
CA ARG A 9 -26.48 -18.46 19.82
C ARG A 9 -26.76 -17.12 19.17
N LYS A 10 -25.75 -16.25 19.06
CA LYS A 10 -25.86 -14.99 18.30
C LYS A 10 -26.48 -15.33 16.96
N THR A 11 -27.68 -14.81 16.69
CA THR A 11 -28.44 -15.18 15.50
C THR A 11 -27.59 -14.82 14.28
N SER A 12 -27.55 -15.71 13.28
CA SER A 12 -26.76 -15.55 12.04
C SER A 12 -26.85 -14.13 11.45
N ARG A 13 -28.02 -13.49 11.58
CA ARG A 13 -28.30 -12.11 11.19
C ARG A 13 -27.49 -11.03 11.91
N GLN A 14 -27.25 -11.15 13.22
CA GLN A 14 -26.43 -10.18 13.97
C GLN A 14 -24.95 -10.29 13.61
N TYR A 15 -24.48 -11.52 13.35
CA TYR A 15 -23.11 -11.77 12.89
C TYR A 15 -22.88 -11.19 11.48
N LEU A 16 -23.81 -11.43 10.56
CA LEU A 16 -23.75 -10.87 9.20
C LEU A 16 -23.73 -9.33 9.21
N LYS A 17 -24.59 -8.69 10.02
CA LYS A 17 -24.58 -7.22 10.16
C LYS A 17 -23.23 -6.69 10.63
N ARG A 18 -22.57 -7.39 11.57
CA ARG A 18 -21.23 -6.99 12.05
C ARG A 18 -20.20 -7.07 10.94
N ILE A 19 -20.22 -8.13 10.13
CA ILE A 19 -19.27 -8.32 9.03
C ILE A 19 -19.48 -7.29 7.91
N ILE A 20 -20.74 -6.97 7.58
CA ILE A 20 -21.05 -5.90 6.63
C ILE A 20 -20.50 -4.57 7.15
N ALA A 21 -20.77 -4.21 8.41
CA ALA A 21 -20.25 -2.99 9.01
C ALA A 21 -18.71 -2.95 9.05
N GLU A 22 -18.05 -4.08 9.36
CA GLU A 22 -16.59 -4.20 9.30
C GLU A 22 -16.07 -3.98 7.87
N TYR A 23 -16.76 -4.50 6.85
CA TYR A 23 -16.38 -4.31 5.44
C TYR A 23 -16.62 -2.87 4.96
N GLU A 24 -17.75 -2.27 5.31
CA GLU A 24 -18.08 -0.87 4.96
C GLU A 24 -17.12 0.11 5.62
N ALA A 25 -16.82 -0.08 6.91
CA ALA A 25 -15.80 0.70 7.60
C ALA A 25 -14.43 0.56 6.92
N LEU A 26 -14.08 -0.67 6.51
CA LEU A 26 -12.83 -0.91 5.80
C LEU A 26 -12.78 -0.26 4.41
N ASP A 27 -13.89 -0.21 3.70
CA ASP A 27 -14.00 0.44 2.39
C ASP A 27 -13.92 1.97 2.51
N MET A 28 -14.50 2.52 3.59
CA MET A 28 -14.37 3.94 3.94
C MET A 28 -12.95 4.31 4.40
N GLU A 29 -12.26 3.43 5.14
CA GLU A 29 -10.88 3.65 5.57
C GLU A 29 -9.86 3.50 4.44
N MET A 30 -10.15 2.63 3.47
CA MET A 30 -9.22 2.27 2.39
C MET A 30 -9.84 2.41 0.99
N PRO A 31 -10.34 3.60 0.61
CA PRO A 31 -10.77 3.82 -0.76
C PRO A 31 -9.56 3.68 -1.67
N CYS A 32 -9.72 2.85 -2.71
CA CYS A 32 -8.79 2.73 -3.82
C CYS A 32 -7.34 2.47 -3.40
N ILE A 33 -7.07 1.23 -2.96
CA ILE A 33 -5.72 0.72 -2.69
C ILE A 33 -5.12 0.05 -3.92
N ARG A 34 -3.78 0.02 -4.00
CA ARG A 34 -3.06 -0.74 -5.04
C ARG A 34 -3.46 -2.21 -4.95
N LYS A 35 -3.82 -2.81 -6.09
CA LYS A 35 -4.16 -4.23 -6.20
C LYS A 35 -2.93 -5.03 -6.60
N PHE A 36 -2.76 -6.21 -6.01
CA PHE A 36 -1.62 -7.08 -6.27
C PHE A 36 -2.11 -8.45 -6.73
N PRO A 37 -1.83 -8.87 -7.98
CA PRO A 37 -2.15 -10.22 -8.42
C PRO A 37 -1.24 -11.28 -7.78
N ARG A 38 -0.05 -10.88 -7.34
CA ARG A 38 0.95 -11.69 -6.66
C ARG A 38 1.77 -10.80 -5.71
N PRO A 39 2.48 -11.38 -4.71
CA PRO A 39 3.38 -10.60 -3.86
C PRO A 39 4.37 -9.77 -4.69
N PRO A 40 4.66 -8.51 -4.28
CA PRO A 40 5.65 -7.68 -4.98
C PRO A 40 7.05 -8.29 -4.86
N ALA A 41 7.81 -8.25 -5.96
CA ALA A 41 9.20 -8.73 -5.96
C ALA A 41 10.12 -7.71 -5.29
N ALA A 42 11.05 -8.16 -4.45
CA ALA A 42 11.97 -7.28 -3.74
C ALA A 42 12.87 -6.47 -4.68
N ARG A 43 13.12 -5.20 -4.33
CA ARG A 43 14.05 -4.29 -5.01
C ARG A 43 14.94 -3.61 -3.95
N PRO A 44 15.92 -4.32 -3.39
CA PRO A 44 16.68 -3.85 -2.21
C PRO A 44 17.57 -2.62 -2.47
N LEU A 45 17.85 -2.31 -3.74
CA LEU A 45 18.60 -1.14 -4.20
C LEU A 45 17.71 -0.01 -4.72
N CYS A 46 16.39 -0.12 -4.53
CA CYS A 46 15.43 0.89 -4.95
C CYS A 46 14.96 1.72 -3.75
N LEU A 47 15.07 3.03 -3.92
CA LEU A 47 14.62 4.05 -3.00
C LEU A 47 13.36 4.71 -3.55
N CYS A 48 12.60 5.34 -2.66
CA CYS A 48 11.39 6.04 -3.01
C CYS A 48 11.34 7.39 -2.31
N LEU A 49 11.02 8.42 -3.09
CA LEU A 49 10.59 9.74 -2.63
C LEU A 49 9.08 9.85 -2.83
N GLU A 50 8.34 10.19 -1.78
CA GLU A 50 6.90 10.48 -1.87
C GLU A 50 6.69 11.99 -2.03
N SER A 51 6.03 12.41 -3.10
CA SER A 51 5.70 13.81 -3.36
C SER A 51 4.19 14.05 -3.30
N PRO A 52 3.73 15.21 -2.77
CA PRO A 52 2.33 15.61 -2.89
C PRO A 52 1.86 15.59 -4.34
N SER A 53 0.58 15.31 -4.57
CA SER A 53 0.02 15.23 -5.93
C SER A 53 0.03 16.56 -6.67
N GLU A 54 -0.09 17.69 -5.96
CA GLU A 54 -0.02 19.02 -6.60
C GLU A 54 1.40 19.44 -6.93
N LYS A 55 2.41 18.76 -6.38
CA LYS A 55 3.80 19.13 -6.59
C LYS A 55 4.34 18.47 -7.85
N GLU A 56 4.50 19.28 -8.89
CA GLU A 56 5.20 18.90 -10.10
C GLU A 56 6.69 18.82 -9.81
N ILE A 57 7.25 17.63 -10.00
CA ILE A 57 8.69 17.36 -9.98
C ILE A 57 8.97 16.67 -11.31
N ASN A 58 10.12 16.93 -11.93
CA ASN A 58 10.55 16.22 -13.12
C ASN A 58 11.82 15.38 -12.90
N HIS A 59 12.16 14.56 -13.89
CA HIS A 59 13.32 13.67 -13.83
C HIS A 59 14.65 14.42 -13.68
N ALA A 60 14.78 15.60 -14.31
CA ALA A 60 16.01 16.40 -14.25
C ALA A 60 16.21 16.98 -12.84
N GLU A 61 15.14 17.41 -12.17
CA GLU A 61 15.22 17.88 -10.79
C GLU A 61 15.61 16.76 -9.81
N ILE A 62 15.07 15.55 -10.01
CA ILE A 62 15.46 14.38 -9.21
C ILE A 62 16.93 14.03 -9.46
N LEU A 63 17.37 14.02 -10.72
CA LEU A 63 18.77 13.75 -11.07
C LEU A 63 19.70 14.78 -10.42
N ALA A 64 19.42 16.08 -10.58
CA ALA A 64 20.22 17.14 -9.99
C ALA A 64 20.28 17.03 -8.45
N ALA A 65 19.16 16.70 -7.81
CA ALA A 65 19.13 16.51 -6.35
C ALA A 65 19.95 15.27 -5.91
N VAL A 66 19.93 14.19 -6.69
CA VAL A 66 20.78 13.01 -6.44
C VAL A 66 22.25 13.37 -6.63
N GLU A 67 22.60 14.09 -7.69
CA GLU A 67 23.97 14.48 -8.00
C GLU A 67 24.56 15.49 -7.01
N ALA A 68 23.72 16.30 -6.36
CA ALA A 68 24.13 17.14 -5.25
C ALA A 68 24.59 16.33 -4.01
N VAL A 69 24.12 15.08 -3.86
CA VAL A 69 24.53 14.17 -2.77
C VAL A 69 25.65 13.24 -3.23
N ILE A 70 25.56 12.73 -4.46
CA ILE A 70 26.48 11.78 -5.08
C ILE A 70 26.98 12.42 -6.39
N PRO A 71 28.10 13.16 -6.37
CA PRO A 71 28.60 13.82 -7.58
C PRO A 71 28.77 12.83 -8.74
N ASN A 72 28.31 13.21 -9.94
CA ASN A 72 28.32 12.38 -11.14
C ASN A 72 27.63 11.02 -10.95
N ALA A 73 26.52 10.97 -10.20
CA ALA A 73 25.82 9.73 -9.86
C ALA A 73 25.49 8.88 -11.10
N PHE A 74 25.02 9.50 -12.17
CA PHE A 74 24.61 8.77 -13.37
C PHE A 74 25.82 8.32 -14.20
N GLU A 75 26.71 9.25 -14.56
CA GLU A 75 27.91 8.95 -15.37
C GLU A 75 28.87 7.98 -14.65
N GLY A 76 29.00 8.11 -13.32
CA GLY A 76 29.77 7.20 -12.48
C GLY A 76 29.13 5.83 -12.29
N GLY A 77 27.92 5.61 -12.82
CA GLY A 77 27.20 4.33 -12.76
C GLY A 77 26.58 4.01 -11.40
N PHE A 78 26.55 4.97 -10.48
CA PHE A 78 25.96 4.84 -9.15
C PHE A 78 24.43 4.86 -9.17
N LEU A 79 23.86 5.68 -10.05
CA LEU A 79 22.44 5.76 -10.34
C LEU A 79 22.12 4.94 -11.60
N ARG A 80 21.18 4.00 -11.48
CA ARG A 80 20.76 3.12 -12.57
C ARG A 80 19.50 3.58 -13.27
N SER A 81 18.53 4.09 -12.51
CA SER A 81 17.28 4.60 -13.10
C SER A 81 16.52 5.52 -12.15
N ILE A 82 15.75 6.42 -12.75
CA ILE A 82 14.70 7.21 -12.10
C ILE A 82 13.38 6.85 -12.79
N GLN A 83 12.33 6.59 -12.02
CA GLN A 83 10.99 6.27 -12.54
C GLN A 83 9.93 7.02 -11.75
N PHE A 84 8.88 7.48 -12.43
CA PHE A 84 7.71 8.09 -11.79
C PHE A 84 6.55 7.09 -11.73
N GLU A 85 5.99 6.90 -10.54
CA GLU A 85 4.73 6.18 -10.31
C GLU A 85 3.64 7.17 -9.91
N ASN A 86 2.64 7.32 -10.79
CA ASN A 86 1.40 8.02 -10.46
C ASN A 86 0.49 7.09 -9.65
N ILE A 87 0.51 7.26 -8.32
CA ILE A 87 -0.23 6.39 -7.40
C ILE A 87 -1.74 6.57 -7.54
N ASN A 88 -2.17 7.79 -7.88
CA ASN A 88 -3.58 8.11 -8.15
C ASN A 88 -4.11 7.29 -9.33
N VAL A 89 -3.36 7.22 -10.43
CA VAL A 89 -3.71 6.38 -11.59
C VAL A 89 -3.65 4.89 -11.25
N ILE A 90 -2.59 4.44 -10.58
CA ILE A 90 -2.41 3.02 -10.20
C ILE A 90 -3.57 2.52 -9.33
N CYS A 91 -4.04 3.37 -8.41
CA CYS A 91 -5.07 3.00 -7.47
C CYS A 91 -6.50 3.36 -7.95
N GLY A 92 -6.64 4.19 -8.98
CA GLY A 92 -7.93 4.74 -9.41
C GLY A 92 -8.52 5.71 -8.39
N THR A 93 -7.71 6.65 -7.90
CA THR A 93 -8.09 7.62 -6.86
C THR A 93 -7.47 8.99 -7.10
N ALA A 94 -7.76 9.95 -6.21
CA ALA A 94 -7.12 11.27 -6.19
C ALA A 94 -6.58 11.56 -4.78
N GLY A 95 -5.63 12.50 -4.68
CA GLY A 95 -5.09 12.98 -3.40
C GLY A 95 -4.04 12.09 -2.74
N ARG A 96 -3.61 10.98 -3.37
CA ARG A 96 -2.47 10.20 -2.90
C ARG A 96 -1.16 10.82 -3.36
N LYS A 97 -0.13 10.70 -2.52
CA LYS A 97 1.24 11.08 -2.86
C LYS A 97 1.75 10.23 -4.02
N ASN A 98 2.34 10.87 -5.01
CA ASN A 98 3.04 10.17 -6.09
C ASN A 98 4.41 9.69 -5.61
N ARG A 99 5.00 8.74 -6.33
CA ARG A 99 6.27 8.11 -5.94
C ARG A 99 7.31 8.26 -7.03
N TRP A 100 8.49 8.72 -6.65
CA TRP A 100 9.68 8.72 -7.49
C TRP A 100 10.60 7.60 -7.05
N LEU A 101 10.80 6.62 -7.92
CA LEU A 101 11.66 5.47 -7.67
C LEU A 101 13.07 5.77 -8.18
N ILE A 102 14.05 5.55 -7.33
CA ILE A 102 15.46 5.82 -7.60
C ILE A 102 16.21 4.50 -7.38
N THR A 103 16.70 3.89 -8.46
CA THR A 103 17.44 2.62 -8.37
C THR A 103 18.93 2.91 -8.46
N VAL A 104 19.70 2.44 -7.48
CA VAL A 104 21.16 2.63 -7.41
C VAL A 104 21.92 1.33 -7.65
N SER A 105 23.24 1.41 -7.82
CA SER A 105 24.12 0.25 -8.07
C SER A 105 24.47 -0.57 -6.83
N ASP A 106 24.49 0.04 -5.64
CA ASP A 106 25.08 -0.58 -4.46
C ASP A 106 24.47 -0.04 -3.15
N PHE A 107 24.69 -0.81 -2.08
CA PHE A 107 24.15 -0.50 -0.76
C PHE A 107 24.75 0.74 -0.11
N ARG A 108 25.99 1.12 -0.47
CA ARG A 108 26.64 2.31 0.09
C ARG A 108 25.95 3.56 -0.41
N THR A 109 25.80 3.69 -1.73
CA THR A 109 25.05 4.78 -2.38
C THR A 109 23.62 4.83 -1.85
N ARG A 110 22.96 3.67 -1.74
CA ARG A 110 21.60 3.59 -1.18
C ARG A 110 21.54 4.15 0.24
N ASN A 111 22.44 3.70 1.12
CA ASN A 111 22.45 4.11 2.53
C ASN A 111 22.76 5.59 2.68
N GLN A 112 23.69 6.12 1.88
CA GLN A 112 23.99 7.55 1.87
C GLN A 112 22.73 8.36 1.54
N LEU A 113 21.99 7.98 0.50
CA LEU A 113 20.75 8.64 0.10
C LEU A 113 19.63 8.48 1.15
N LEU A 114 19.50 7.32 1.81
CA LEU A 114 18.56 7.13 2.92
C LEU A 114 18.84 8.08 4.08
N CYS A 115 20.12 8.26 4.43
CA CYS A 115 20.52 9.16 5.51
C CYS A 115 20.40 10.63 5.12
N SER A 116 20.81 10.98 3.90
CA SER A 116 20.88 12.38 3.45
C SER A 116 19.56 12.91 2.93
N GLY A 117 18.62 12.07 2.49
CA GLY A 117 17.47 12.50 1.71
C GLY A 117 17.86 13.25 0.43
N LEU A 118 16.90 13.96 -0.16
CA LEU A 118 17.09 14.82 -1.32
C LEU A 118 16.56 16.23 -1.06
N THR A 119 17.21 17.25 -1.62
CA THR A 119 16.72 18.62 -1.58
C THR A 119 16.29 19.04 -2.98
N LEU A 120 15.01 19.38 -3.14
CA LEU A 120 14.43 19.89 -4.39
C LEU A 120 13.87 21.29 -4.16
N GLY A 121 14.52 22.29 -4.76
CA GLY A 121 14.27 23.70 -4.48
C GLY A 121 14.49 23.99 -2.99
N GLN A 122 13.48 24.56 -2.33
CA GLN A 122 13.52 24.85 -0.89
C GLN A 122 13.05 23.68 0.00
N ASN A 123 12.69 22.53 -0.60
CA ASN A 123 12.09 21.43 0.15
C ASN A 123 13.06 20.27 0.31
N ARG A 124 13.14 19.75 1.54
CA ARG A 124 13.88 18.53 1.86
C ARG A 124 12.94 17.34 1.93
N PHE A 125 13.26 16.30 1.17
CA PHE A 125 12.51 15.05 1.11
C PHE A 125 13.30 13.92 1.75
N THR A 126 12.64 13.17 2.63
CA THR A 126 13.16 11.92 3.15
C THR A 126 12.97 10.81 2.12
N LEU A 127 13.96 9.93 2.02
CA LEU A 127 13.86 8.73 1.19
C LEU A 127 13.53 7.52 2.05
N ARG A 128 12.71 6.63 1.51
CA ARG A 128 12.41 5.33 2.10
C ARG A 128 12.86 4.23 1.16
N ARG A 129 13.06 3.02 1.69
CA ARG A 129 13.23 1.84 0.84
C ARG A 129 11.91 1.58 0.12
N TRP A 130 11.99 1.27 -1.17
CA TRP A 130 10.80 0.90 -1.94
C TRP A 130 10.13 -0.35 -1.37
N ASP A 131 10.92 -1.34 -0.91
CA ASP A 131 10.41 -2.57 -0.31
C ASP A 131 9.47 -2.29 0.87
N ASP A 132 9.81 -1.32 1.73
CA ASP A 132 9.01 -1.03 2.93
C ASP A 132 7.65 -0.44 2.52
N LEU A 133 7.64 0.50 1.57
CA LEU A 133 6.43 1.12 1.05
C LEU A 133 5.53 0.16 0.29
N VAL A 134 6.11 -0.66 -0.61
CA VAL A 134 5.31 -1.61 -1.38
C VAL A 134 4.74 -2.72 -0.49
N MET A 135 5.44 -3.08 0.59
CA MET A 135 4.93 -4.05 1.56
C MET A 135 3.83 -3.45 2.44
N GLU A 136 3.86 -2.16 2.75
CA GLU A 136 2.73 -1.45 3.37
C GLU A 136 1.49 -1.51 2.46
N ASP A 137 1.65 -1.18 1.17
CA ASP A 137 0.58 -1.30 0.17
C ASP A 137 0.04 -2.74 0.07
N TYR A 138 0.94 -3.72 0.04
CA TYR A 138 0.56 -5.12 -0.08
C TYR A 138 -0.18 -5.64 1.16
N ARG A 139 0.21 -5.22 2.37
CA ARG A 139 -0.52 -5.54 3.60
C ARG A 139 -1.94 -4.97 3.59
N MET A 140 -2.11 -3.72 3.12
CA MET A 140 -3.44 -3.14 2.93
C MET A 140 -4.27 -3.94 1.93
N HIS A 141 -3.67 -4.36 0.80
CA HIS A 141 -4.32 -5.22 -0.18
C HIS A 141 -4.81 -6.53 0.41
N LEU A 142 -3.96 -7.23 1.18
CA LEU A 142 -4.32 -8.48 1.84
C LEU A 142 -5.43 -8.29 2.88
N ARG A 143 -5.38 -7.21 3.68
CA ARG A 143 -6.42 -6.89 4.66
C ARG A 143 -7.78 -6.72 3.99
N ARG A 144 -7.84 -6.00 2.86
CA ARG A 144 -9.06 -5.82 2.07
C ARG A 144 -9.56 -7.14 1.46
N ALA A 145 -8.64 -7.95 0.92
CA ALA A 145 -8.98 -9.24 0.33
C ALA A 145 -9.59 -10.21 1.36
N LEU A 146 -8.97 -10.32 2.54
CA LEU A 146 -9.47 -11.16 3.64
C LEU A 146 -10.84 -10.70 4.15
N ALA A 147 -11.05 -9.39 4.31
CA ALA A 147 -12.35 -8.87 4.71
C ALA A 147 -13.45 -9.16 3.68
N ARG A 148 -13.12 -9.03 2.38
CA ARG A 148 -14.05 -9.39 1.30
C ARG A 148 -14.37 -10.89 1.32
N GLN A 149 -13.37 -11.74 1.52
CA GLN A 149 -13.57 -13.19 1.60
C GLN A 149 -14.50 -13.55 2.77
N ARG A 150 -14.24 -13.03 3.97
CA ARG A 150 -15.10 -13.24 5.14
C ARG A 150 -16.56 -12.83 4.90
N LEU A 151 -16.78 -11.73 4.19
CA LEU A 151 -18.11 -11.29 3.80
C LEU A 151 -18.78 -12.26 2.83
N LEU A 152 -18.06 -12.74 1.82
CA LEU A 152 -18.58 -13.71 0.86
C LEU A 152 -18.90 -15.05 1.53
N ASP A 153 -18.00 -15.56 2.38
CA ASP A 153 -18.20 -16.81 3.11
C ASP A 153 -19.44 -16.73 4.01
N THR A 154 -19.60 -15.61 4.74
CA THR A 154 -20.78 -15.41 5.60
C THR A 154 -22.08 -15.29 4.81
N LEU A 155 -22.05 -14.66 3.63
CA LEU A 155 -23.21 -14.59 2.75
C LEU A 155 -23.59 -15.99 2.22
N SER A 156 -22.60 -16.81 1.85
CA SER A 156 -22.82 -18.21 1.45
C SER A 156 -23.43 -19.02 2.59
N ASP A 157 -22.86 -18.95 3.79
CA ASP A 157 -23.37 -19.66 4.97
C ASP A 157 -24.81 -19.26 5.31
N THR A 158 -25.14 -17.96 5.19
CA THR A 158 -26.51 -17.49 5.40
C THR A 158 -27.48 -17.94 4.31
N TRP A 159 -27.02 -18.07 3.08
CA TRP A 159 -27.84 -18.60 1.97
C TRP A 159 -28.16 -20.07 2.19
N ASP A 160 -27.16 -20.88 2.52
CA ASP A 160 -27.31 -22.32 2.75
C ASP A 160 -28.17 -22.60 3.99
N ALA A 161 -28.00 -21.83 5.07
CA ALA A 161 -28.83 -21.95 6.28
C ALA A 161 -30.32 -21.63 6.02
N ASN A 162 -30.60 -20.57 5.24
CA ASN A 162 -31.98 -20.21 4.90
C ASN A 162 -32.64 -21.22 3.94
N HIS A 163 -31.86 -21.98 3.18
CA HIS A 163 -32.39 -23.02 2.30
C HIS A 163 -32.68 -24.33 3.06
N LEU A 164 -31.92 -24.62 4.12
CA LEU A 164 -32.14 -25.78 5.00
C LEU A 164 -33.29 -25.58 6.00
N ASP A 165 -33.57 -24.34 6.43
CA ASP A 165 -34.72 -24.01 7.30
C ASP A 165 -36.07 -23.94 6.54
N GLY A 166 -36.07 -24.17 5.22
CA GLY A 166 -37.23 -24.12 4.34
C GLY A 166 -37.83 -25.47 3.93
N ILE A 167 -37.39 -26.58 4.53
CA ILE A 167 -37.91 -27.95 4.31
C ILE A 167 -38.58 -28.47 5.58
#